data_AF-A0A2N8DQ46-F1
#
_entry.id   AF-A0A2N8DQ46-F1
#
_cell.length_a   1.000
_cell.length_b   1.000
_cell.length_c   1.000
_cell.angle_alpha   90.00
_cell.angle_beta   90.00
_cell.angle_gamma   90.00
#
_symmetry.space_group_name_H-M   'P 1'
#
loop_
_entity.id
_entity.type
_entity.pdbx_description
1 polymer ?
#
loop_
_entity_poly.entity_id
_entity_poly.type
_entity_poly.pdbx_seq_one_letter_code
_entity_poly.pdbx_strand_id
1 'polypeptide(L)'
;MSEPHATFASGRKSPMPRMLPDNELKALSVEAEVNGLTLSDLAVTCAKFGMTPRDLLNELSVAIAESYLERSLDYEFCDGVMNGIINAVVEVGMTDDMPEPAFSLYQAFDLGEWIRSEDPPGTDPSEKYARPVVEEIMRAFRG
;
A
#
# COMPACT_ATOMS: atom_id res chain seq x y z
N MET A 1 20.79 23.02 -5.91
CA MET A 1 20.82 21.62 -5.47
C MET A 1 19.40 21.11 -5.64
N SER A 2 19.22 20.14 -6.52
CA SER A 2 17.93 19.75 -7.09
C SER A 2 17.15 18.81 -6.17
N GLU A 3 15.88 19.12 -5.93
CA GLU A 3 14.90 18.18 -5.37
C GLU A 3 14.34 17.29 -6.50
N PRO A 4 14.22 15.97 -6.32
CA PRO A 4 13.43 15.16 -7.23
C PRO A 4 11.96 15.19 -6.81
N HIS A 5 11.14 15.91 -7.57
CA HIS A 5 9.69 15.76 -7.53
C HIS A 5 9.30 14.41 -8.11
N ALA A 6 8.93 13.46 -7.26
CA ALA A 6 8.24 12.23 -7.66
C ALA A 6 6.95 12.61 -8.42
N THR A 7 6.91 12.30 -9.71
CA THR A 7 5.79 12.55 -10.61
C THR A 7 5.02 11.26 -10.77
N PHE A 8 3.82 11.18 -10.21
CA PHE A 8 2.89 10.08 -10.44
C PHE A 8 2.17 10.33 -11.76
N ALA A 9 2.45 9.52 -12.77
CA ALA A 9 1.77 9.60 -14.06
C ALA A 9 0.45 8.82 -14.00
N SER A 10 -0.67 9.54 -13.97
CA SER A 10 -2.01 8.96 -14.03
C SER A 10 -2.32 8.47 -15.46
N GLY A 11 -2.36 7.15 -15.64
CA GLY A 11 -2.48 6.55 -16.97
C GLY A 11 -3.05 5.13 -17.02
N ARG A 12 -3.80 4.66 -16.03
CA ARG A 12 -4.63 3.45 -16.13
C ARG A 12 -5.95 3.63 -15.38
N LYS A 13 -7.06 3.21 -15.98
CA LYS A 13 -8.38 3.18 -15.34
C LYS A 13 -8.37 2.05 -14.30
N SER A 14 -8.22 2.41 -13.03
CA SER A 14 -8.50 1.50 -11.92
C SER A 14 -10.01 1.22 -11.88
N PRO A 15 -10.45 0.00 -11.48
CA PRO A 15 -11.87 -0.40 -11.51
C PRO A 15 -12.74 0.40 -10.54
N MET A 16 -12.11 0.95 -9.49
CA MET A 16 -12.69 1.93 -8.59
C MET A 16 -12.15 3.32 -8.96
N PRO A 17 -12.99 4.34 -9.13
CA PRO A 17 -12.51 5.71 -9.27
C PRO A 17 -11.75 6.08 -7.98
N ARG A 18 -10.48 6.45 -8.13
CA ARG A 18 -9.65 6.99 -7.03
C ARG A 18 -10.43 8.12 -6.36
N MET A 19 -10.80 7.95 -5.09
CA MET A 19 -11.56 8.92 -4.31
C MET A 19 -10.67 9.94 -3.61
N LEU A 20 -9.42 9.55 -3.30
CA LEU A 20 -8.43 10.40 -2.67
C LEU A 20 -7.59 11.17 -3.71
N PRO A 21 -7.43 12.48 -3.54
CA PRO A 21 -6.43 13.26 -4.27
C PRO A 21 -5.01 12.73 -4.02
N ASP A 22 -4.14 12.81 -5.05
CA ASP A 22 -2.75 12.34 -4.96
C ASP A 22 -1.95 13.01 -3.82
N ASN A 23 -2.24 14.26 -3.49
CA ASN A 23 -1.59 14.96 -2.39
C ASN A 23 -1.98 14.39 -1.01
N GLU A 24 -3.21 13.91 -0.87
CA GLU A 24 -3.69 13.28 0.36
C GLU A 24 -3.13 11.87 0.50
N LEU A 25 -3.11 11.10 -0.60
CA LEU A 25 -2.46 9.78 -0.64
C LEU A 25 -0.99 9.89 -0.24
N LYS A 26 -0.27 10.88 -0.78
CA LYS A 26 1.13 11.11 -0.43
C LYS A 26 1.30 11.46 1.05
N ALA A 27 0.46 12.35 1.58
CA ALA A 27 0.54 12.73 2.99
C ALA A 27 0.28 11.54 3.92
N LEU A 28 -0.75 10.74 3.62
CA LEU A 28 -1.07 9.52 4.38
C LEU A 28 0.02 8.47 4.27
N SER A 29 0.63 8.29 3.10
CA SER A 29 1.73 7.35 2.92
C SER A 29 2.92 7.74 3.79
N VAL A 30 3.31 9.01 3.79
CA VAL A 30 4.42 9.49 4.63
C VAL A 30 4.09 9.32 6.12
N GLU A 31 2.87 9.66 6.54
CA GLU A 31 2.47 9.51 7.95
C GLU A 31 2.46 8.03 8.37
N ALA A 32 1.92 7.15 7.52
CA ALA A 32 1.91 5.71 7.76
C ALA A 32 3.32 5.14 7.90
N GLU A 33 4.24 5.50 7.01
CA GLU A 33 5.62 4.97 7.06
C GLU A 33 6.36 5.47 8.31
N VAL A 34 6.21 6.74 8.68
CA VAL A 34 6.97 7.34 9.79
C VAL A 34 6.38 7.00 11.16
N ASN A 35 5.05 7.06 11.31
CA ASN A 35 4.38 6.99 12.61
C ASN A 35 3.35 5.84 12.71
N GLY A 36 3.01 5.22 11.58
CA GLY A 36 1.82 4.37 11.47
C GLY A 36 0.53 5.19 11.44
N LEU A 37 -0.58 4.54 11.06
CA LEU A 37 -1.91 5.14 11.10
C LEU A 37 -2.83 4.37 12.04
N THR A 38 -3.52 5.09 12.91
CA THR A 38 -4.61 4.55 13.75
C THR A 38 -5.97 4.86 13.14
N LEU A 39 -7.04 4.21 13.61
CA LEU A 39 -8.40 4.57 13.19
C LEU A 39 -8.76 6.03 13.46
N SER A 40 -8.16 6.65 14.48
CA SER A 40 -8.39 8.07 14.78
C SER A 40 -7.77 8.98 13.73
N ASP A 41 -6.59 8.62 13.21
CA ASP A 41 -5.93 9.36 12.13
C ASP A 41 -6.73 9.22 10.82
N LEU A 42 -7.22 8.01 10.55
CA LEU A 42 -8.07 7.72 9.39
C LEU A 42 -9.41 8.45 9.45
N ALA A 43 -10.01 8.63 10.64
CA ALA A 43 -11.34 9.21 10.81
C ALA A 43 -11.46 10.63 10.20
N VAL A 44 -10.40 11.43 10.29
CA VAL A 44 -10.36 12.79 9.73
C VAL A 44 -10.49 12.75 8.20
N THR A 45 -9.70 11.91 7.55
CA THR A 45 -9.73 11.70 6.10
C THR A 45 -11.05 11.08 5.66
N CYS A 46 -11.54 10.06 6.38
CA CYS A 46 -12.82 9.41 6.13
C CYS A 46 -13.97 10.43 6.13
N ALA A 47 -14.05 11.28 7.14
CA ALA A 47 -15.08 12.33 7.23
C ALA A 47 -14.97 13.36 6.10
N LYS A 48 -13.74 13.73 5.72
CA LYS A 48 -13.47 14.72 4.66
C LYS A 48 -13.89 14.22 3.27
N PHE A 49 -13.69 12.94 2.98
CA PHE A 49 -13.92 12.34 1.65
C PHE A 49 -15.16 11.45 1.58
N GLY A 50 -15.89 11.28 2.69
CA GLY A 50 -17.07 10.43 2.75
C GLY A 50 -16.75 8.94 2.57
N MET A 51 -15.58 8.51 3.05
CA MET A 51 -15.09 7.14 2.96
C MET A 51 -15.26 6.41 4.29
N THR A 52 -15.33 5.08 4.24
CA THR A 52 -15.13 4.26 5.45
C THR A 52 -13.62 4.04 5.69
N PRO A 53 -13.20 3.70 6.92
CA PRO A 53 -11.82 3.30 7.19
C PRO A 53 -11.36 2.14 6.30
N ARG A 54 -12.26 1.19 6.03
CA ARG A 54 -12.01 0.07 5.12
C ARG A 54 -11.69 0.53 3.70
N ASP A 55 -12.51 1.43 3.14
CA ASP A 55 -12.29 1.96 1.79
C ASP A 55 -10.96 2.73 1.71
N LEU A 56 -10.67 3.54 2.73
CA LEU A 56 -9.44 4.33 2.81
C LEU A 56 -8.19 3.44 2.87
N LEU A 57 -8.20 2.40 3.70
CA LEU A 57 -7.10 1.45 3.80
C LEU A 57 -6.88 0.71 2.48
N ASN A 58 -7.96 0.23 1.85
CA ASN A 58 -7.89 -0.43 0.56
C ASN A 58 -7.34 0.49 -0.54
N GLU A 59 -7.81 1.74 -0.60
CA GLU A 59 -7.37 2.70 -1.61
C GLU A 59 -5.89 3.07 -1.42
N LEU A 60 -5.45 3.29 -0.19
CA LEU A 60 -4.05 3.55 0.13
C LEU A 60 -3.17 2.36 -0.28
N SER A 61 -3.52 1.14 0.12
CA SER A 61 -2.74 -0.06 -0.23
C SER A 61 -2.67 -0.30 -1.73
N VAL A 62 -3.77 -0.09 -2.46
CA VAL A 62 -3.79 -0.17 -3.93
C VAL A 62 -2.85 0.87 -4.55
N ALA A 63 -2.85 2.11 -4.07
CA ALA A 63 -1.97 3.16 -4.58
C ALA A 63 -0.47 2.85 -4.32
N ILE A 64 -0.15 2.27 -3.16
CA ILE A 64 1.20 1.81 -2.83
C ILE A 64 1.62 0.66 -3.75
N ALA A 65 0.76 -0.34 -3.94
CA ALA A 65 1.02 -1.45 -4.83
C ALA A 65 1.23 -1.00 -6.29
N GLU A 66 0.41 -0.06 -6.79
CA GLU A 66 0.61 0.54 -8.12
C GLU A 66 1.98 1.19 -8.25
N SER A 67 2.36 2.00 -7.26
CA SER A 67 3.63 2.72 -7.26
C SER A 67 4.84 1.78 -7.19
N TYR A 68 4.76 0.72 -6.38
CA TYR A 68 5.77 -0.33 -6.31
C TYR A 68 5.94 -1.06 -7.65
N LEU A 69 4.82 -1.45 -8.29
CA LEU A 69 4.85 -2.14 -9.57
C LEU A 69 5.42 -1.26 -10.69
N GLU A 70 5.10 0.04 -10.67
CA GLU A 70 5.61 1.06 -11.58
C GLU A 70 7.06 1.49 -11.29
N ARG A 71 7.65 1.03 -10.18
CA ARG A 71 8.99 1.42 -9.70
C ARG A 71 9.12 2.92 -9.45
N SER A 72 8.00 3.59 -9.12
CA SER A 72 7.99 5.02 -8.76
C SER A 72 8.31 5.25 -7.29
N LEU A 73 8.11 4.23 -6.45
CA LEU A 73 8.54 4.14 -5.06
C LEU A 73 9.37 2.87 -4.87
N ASP A 74 10.35 2.92 -3.96
CA ASP A 74 11.16 1.75 -3.61
C ASP A 74 10.41 0.80 -2.67
N TYR A 75 10.93 -0.42 -2.55
CA TYR A 75 10.31 -1.45 -1.73
C TYR A 75 10.27 -1.07 -0.25
N GLU A 76 11.35 -0.49 0.28
CA GLU A 76 11.47 -0.14 1.71
C GLU A 76 10.36 0.85 2.12
N PHE A 77 10.12 1.88 1.32
CA PHE A 77 9.04 2.82 1.58
C PHE A 77 7.67 2.14 1.46
N CYS A 78 7.44 1.36 0.40
CA CYS A 78 6.15 0.70 0.21
C CYS A 78 5.84 -0.30 1.33
N ASP A 79 6.81 -1.10 1.73
CA ASP A 79 6.72 -2.03 2.86
C ASP A 79 6.47 -1.28 4.18
N GLY A 80 7.23 -0.21 4.44
CA GLY A 80 7.04 0.66 5.61
C GLY A 80 5.63 1.23 5.71
N VAL A 81 5.02 1.67 4.60
CA VAL A 81 3.61 2.10 4.60
C VAL A 81 2.67 0.95 4.96
N MET A 82 2.85 -0.23 4.38
CA MET A 82 1.99 -1.38 4.64
C MET A 82 2.10 -1.87 6.10
N ASN A 83 3.33 -1.89 6.63
CA ASN A 83 3.64 -2.13 8.04
C ASN A 83 3.01 -1.03 8.94
N GLY A 84 3.00 0.22 8.50
CA GLY A 84 2.41 1.35 9.21
C GLY A 84 0.88 1.28 9.37
N ILE A 85 0.17 0.59 8.47
CA ILE A 85 -1.29 0.52 8.48
C ILE A 85 -1.86 -0.81 8.97
N ILE A 86 -1.04 -1.86 9.16
CA ILE A 86 -1.54 -3.21 9.47
C ILE A 86 -2.38 -3.25 10.75
N ASN A 87 -2.00 -2.49 11.78
CA ASN A 87 -2.77 -2.44 13.02
C ASN A 87 -4.19 -1.90 12.77
N ALA A 88 -4.33 -0.85 11.96
CA ALA A 88 -5.65 -0.33 11.58
C ALA A 88 -6.43 -1.32 10.70
N VAL A 89 -5.76 -2.01 9.77
CA VAL A 89 -6.38 -3.07 8.95
C VAL A 89 -6.98 -4.17 9.83
N VAL A 90 -6.20 -4.67 10.80
CA VAL A 90 -6.65 -5.71 11.72
C VAL A 90 -7.78 -5.19 12.62
N GLU A 91 -7.68 -3.97 13.14
CA GLU A 91 -8.72 -3.38 13.99
C GLU A 91 -10.06 -3.27 13.26
N VAL A 92 -10.07 -2.79 12.01
CA VAL A 92 -11.28 -2.79 11.17
C VAL A 92 -11.81 -4.22 11.00
N GLY A 93 -10.94 -5.16 10.63
CA GLY A 93 -11.33 -6.57 10.39
C GLY A 93 -11.83 -7.33 11.62
N MET A 94 -11.67 -6.79 12.84
CA MET A 94 -12.29 -7.33 14.05
C MET A 94 -13.76 -6.90 14.22
N THR A 95 -14.20 -5.87 13.51
CA THR A 95 -15.53 -5.25 13.68
C THR A 95 -16.38 -5.22 12.40
N ASP A 96 -15.76 -5.36 11.24
CA ASP A 96 -16.34 -5.37 9.89
C ASP A 96 -15.61 -6.44 9.06
N ASP A 97 -15.94 -6.63 7.78
CA ASP A 97 -15.13 -7.53 6.96
C ASP A 97 -13.71 -6.97 6.79
N MET A 98 -12.75 -7.91 6.70
CA MET A 98 -11.35 -7.61 6.49
C MET A 98 -11.14 -6.66 5.29
N PRO A 99 -10.37 -5.57 5.46
CA PRO A 99 -9.96 -4.73 4.35
C PRO A 99 -9.15 -5.54 3.32
N GLU A 100 -9.78 -5.84 2.18
CA GLU A 100 -9.16 -6.46 1.02
C GLU A 100 -9.26 -5.51 -0.19
N PRO A 101 -8.16 -5.27 -0.93
CA PRO A 101 -6.92 -6.06 -0.93
C PRO A 101 -5.86 -5.62 0.08
N ALA A 102 -6.12 -4.69 1.00
CA ALA A 102 -5.10 -4.16 1.91
C ALA A 102 -4.37 -5.24 2.73
N PHE A 103 -5.11 -6.18 3.31
CA PHE A 103 -4.52 -7.27 4.10
C PHE A 103 -3.73 -8.26 3.23
N SER A 104 -4.23 -8.61 2.04
CA SER A 104 -3.48 -9.45 1.08
C SER A 104 -2.19 -8.77 0.62
N LEU A 105 -2.22 -7.46 0.37
CA LEU A 105 -1.04 -6.70 -0.02
C LEU A 105 -0.02 -6.62 1.11
N TYR A 106 -0.45 -6.41 2.36
CA TYR A 106 0.45 -6.44 3.51
C TYR A 106 1.24 -7.76 3.58
N GLN A 107 0.54 -8.88 3.47
CA GLN A 107 1.19 -10.20 3.46
C GLN A 107 2.15 -10.37 2.28
N ALA A 108 1.83 -9.79 1.12
CA ALA A 108 2.72 -9.83 -0.04
C ALA A 108 4.01 -9.04 0.19
N PHE A 109 3.94 -7.87 0.83
CA PHE A 109 5.10 -7.07 1.18
C PHE A 109 5.95 -7.75 2.26
N ASP A 110 5.35 -8.31 3.31
CA ASP A 110 6.03 -9.09 4.37
C ASP A 110 6.87 -10.26 3.81
N LEU A 111 6.37 -10.95 2.78
CA LEU A 111 7.13 -12.01 2.09
C LEU A 111 8.44 -11.55 1.45
N GLY A 112 8.54 -10.25 1.14
CA GLY A 112 9.70 -9.63 0.52
C GLY A 112 10.80 -9.21 1.50
N GLU A 113 10.56 -9.26 2.82
CA GLU A 113 11.53 -8.78 3.81
C GLU A 113 12.73 -9.76 3.96
N TRP A 114 12.48 -11.05 3.72
CA TRP A 114 13.40 -12.11 4.13
C TRP A 114 13.97 -12.88 2.93
N ILE A 115 15.30 -12.83 2.80
CA ILE A 115 16.05 -13.76 1.96
C ILE A 115 15.96 -15.17 2.55
N ARG A 116 15.68 -16.17 1.71
CA ARG A 116 15.59 -17.57 2.16
C ARG A 116 16.97 -18.21 2.17
N SER A 117 17.15 -19.24 2.99
CA SER A 117 18.44 -19.92 3.17
C SER A 117 19.00 -20.55 1.88
N GLU A 118 18.09 -20.93 0.99
CA GLU A 118 18.34 -21.53 -0.32
C GLU A 118 18.58 -20.50 -1.43
N ASP A 119 18.47 -19.20 -1.12
CA ASP A 119 18.61 -18.15 -2.13
C ASP A 119 20.09 -17.92 -2.49
N PRO A 120 20.39 -17.79 -3.80
CA PRO A 120 21.71 -17.38 -4.22
C PRO A 120 22.12 -16.02 -3.61
N PRO A 121 23.42 -15.80 -3.33
CA PRO A 121 23.91 -14.49 -2.92
C PRO A 121 23.51 -13.39 -3.91
N GLY A 122 23.03 -12.26 -3.39
CA GLY A 122 22.55 -11.14 -4.20
C GLY A 122 21.12 -11.27 -4.70
N THR A 123 20.36 -12.28 -4.24
CA THR A 123 18.91 -12.33 -4.47
C THR A 123 18.22 -11.15 -3.77
N ASP A 124 17.39 -10.44 -4.53
CA ASP A 124 16.48 -9.44 -4.00
C ASP A 124 15.15 -10.12 -3.61
N PRO A 125 14.85 -10.27 -2.30
CA PRO A 125 13.63 -10.94 -1.85
C PRO A 125 12.36 -10.17 -2.23
N SER A 126 12.41 -8.84 -2.35
CA SER A 126 11.26 -8.05 -2.78
C SER A 126 10.86 -8.41 -4.22
N GLU A 127 11.84 -8.51 -5.12
CA GLU A 127 11.59 -8.86 -6.52
C GLU A 127 11.26 -10.34 -6.69
N LYS A 128 11.85 -11.22 -5.87
CA LYS A 128 11.62 -12.67 -5.96
C LYS A 128 10.29 -13.11 -5.34
N TYR A 129 9.86 -12.48 -4.25
CA TYR A 129 8.73 -12.95 -3.43
C TYR A 129 7.57 -11.97 -3.35
N ALA A 130 7.83 -10.68 -3.14
CA ALA A 130 6.75 -9.69 -3.03
C ALA A 130 6.16 -9.35 -4.40
N ARG A 131 7.00 -8.94 -5.38
CA ARG A 131 6.54 -8.48 -6.70
C ARG A 131 5.58 -9.43 -7.40
N PRO A 132 5.86 -10.75 -7.53
CA PRO A 132 4.94 -11.66 -8.22
C PRO A 132 3.56 -11.76 -7.55
N VAL A 133 3.54 -11.74 -6.21
CA VAL A 133 2.30 -11.83 -5.43
C VAL A 133 1.51 -10.53 -5.53
N VAL A 134 2.18 -9.37 -5.43
CA VAL A 134 1.54 -8.06 -5.64
C VAL A 134 0.96 -7.95 -7.06
N GLU A 135 1.69 -8.42 -8.09
CA GLU A 135 1.17 -8.46 -9.47
C GLU A 135 -0.10 -9.32 -9.59
N GLU A 136 -0.13 -10.48 -8.93
CA GLU A 136 -1.29 -11.37 -8.94
C GLU A 136 -2.50 -10.74 -8.24
N ILE A 137 -2.31 -10.19 -7.03
CA ILE A 137 -3.36 -9.49 -6.28
C ILE A 137 -3.92 -8.33 -7.11
N MET A 138 -3.04 -7.50 -7.69
CA MET A 138 -3.45 -6.35 -8.49
C MET A 138 -4.11 -6.75 -9.81
N ARG A 139 -3.75 -7.89 -10.40
CA ARG A 139 -4.43 -8.46 -11.56
C ARG A 139 -5.84 -8.93 -11.19
N ALA A 140 -5.99 -9.64 -10.08
CA ALA A 140 -7.28 -10.12 -9.58
C ALA A 140 -8.21 -8.98 -9.17
N PHE A 141 -7.66 -7.93 -8.56
CA PHE A 141 -8.41 -6.73 -8.18
C PHE A 141 -8.94 -5.95 -9.40
N ARG A 142 -8.25 -6.03 -10.54
CA ARG A 142 -8.60 -5.31 -11.78
C ARG A 142 -9.51 -6.07 -12.74
N GLY A 143 -9.59 -7.39 -12.60
CA GLY A 143 -10.38 -8.28 -13.46
C GLY A 143 -11.81 -8.44 -12.96
#